data_AF-A0A2G2FB29-F1
#
_entry.id   AF-A0A2G2FB29-F1
#
_cell.length_a   1.000
_cell.length_b   1.000
_cell.length_c   1.000
_cell.angle_alpha   90.00
_cell.angle_beta   90.00
_cell.angle_gamma   90.00
#
_symmetry.space_group_name_H-M   'P 1'
#
loop_
_entity.id
_entity.type
_entity.pdbx_description
1 polymer ?
#
loop_
_entity_poly.entity_id
_entity_poly.type
_entity_poly.pdbx_seq_one_letter_code
_entity_poly.pdbx_strand_id
1 'polypeptide(L)'
;MEIPFGEKYFGFDIQFILEEDRNYLEWASKQKNIRNKYPDTLEFIDQLLEKTIPKKENPNYMKFGKHVLEPIEEVVVNDPSYVKWLLKKDSFKEEYPKTFKKLSRYYDLLYNNEIVGNSMFLYVLKFKNRGYIKPGKTSQFIVRRIYNYAGVSTLFYHDDIDIVNSFVYKTNDLKIENEILKEFTEQRVDKSERLNIDIKLVKKFVQSKAISSDFFYLKKSLFDFIPYKSGFDFREDFKLKINQFTDFEQLYIEHLKAKGLYEKYNPDFYGDVLN
;
A
#
# COMPACT_ATOMS: atom_id res chain seq x y z
N MET A 1 29.79 -14.41 12.41
CA MET A 1 29.98 -15.84 12.03
C MET A 1 29.61 -15.92 10.56
N GLU A 2 30.41 -16.56 9.72
CA GLU A 2 30.19 -16.57 8.27
C GLU A 2 29.39 -17.79 7.80
N ILE A 3 28.70 -17.67 6.66
CA ILE A 3 27.99 -18.78 6.01
C ILE A 3 28.99 -19.68 5.24
N PRO A 4 29.09 -20.98 5.59
CA PRO A 4 30.02 -21.91 4.94
C PRO A 4 29.37 -22.73 3.81
N PHE A 5 28.17 -22.33 3.32
CA PHE A 5 27.39 -23.10 2.34
C PHE A 5 26.63 -22.22 1.34
N GLY A 6 26.28 -22.79 0.19
CA GLY A 6 25.56 -22.09 -0.89
C GLY A 6 26.42 -21.03 -1.59
N GLU A 7 26.14 -20.72 -2.85
CA GLU A 7 26.98 -19.79 -3.63
C GLU A 7 26.63 -18.32 -3.38
N LYS A 8 25.36 -18.03 -3.07
CA LYS A 8 24.82 -16.66 -2.98
C LYS A 8 25.49 -15.82 -1.88
N TYR A 9 25.78 -16.42 -0.72
CA TYR A 9 26.30 -15.72 0.46
C TYR A 9 27.49 -16.45 1.12
N PHE A 10 28.22 -17.26 0.35
CA PHE A 10 29.41 -17.95 0.88
C PHE A 10 30.42 -16.95 1.45
N GLY A 11 30.84 -17.14 2.70
CA GLY A 11 31.81 -16.28 3.38
C GLY A 11 31.24 -14.94 3.86
N PHE A 12 29.94 -14.67 3.69
CA PHE A 12 29.31 -13.47 4.24
C PHE A 12 28.94 -13.68 5.71
N ASP A 13 28.99 -12.60 6.49
CA ASP A 13 28.57 -12.61 7.89
C ASP A 13 27.04 -12.82 8.02
N ILE A 14 26.65 -13.72 8.92
CA ILE A 14 25.25 -14.11 9.13
C ILE A 14 24.39 -12.91 9.58
N GLN A 15 24.93 -11.94 10.32
CA GLN A 15 24.19 -10.76 10.73
C GLN A 15 23.88 -9.86 9.53
N PHE A 16 24.84 -9.69 8.62
CA PHE A 16 24.62 -8.97 7.36
C PHE A 16 23.51 -9.63 6.52
N ILE A 17 23.55 -10.95 6.37
CA ILE A 17 22.52 -11.67 5.61
C ILE A 17 21.15 -11.61 6.31
N LEU A 18 21.11 -11.57 7.64
CA LEU A 18 19.86 -11.43 8.39
C LEU A 18 19.18 -10.09 8.11
N GLU A 19 19.96 -9.04 7.89
CA GLU A 19 19.47 -7.69 7.56
C GLU A 19 19.07 -7.57 6.09
N GLU A 20 19.83 -8.19 5.18
CA GLU A 20 19.65 -8.04 3.74
C GLU A 20 18.73 -9.10 3.10
N ASP A 21 18.74 -10.33 3.60
CA ASP A 21 18.01 -11.47 3.03
C ASP A 21 17.71 -12.56 4.07
N ARG A 22 16.88 -12.20 5.04
CA ARG A 22 16.39 -13.10 6.10
C ARG A 22 15.78 -14.39 5.55
N ASN A 23 15.13 -14.32 4.39
CA ASN A 23 14.49 -15.48 3.74
C ASN A 23 15.50 -16.57 3.35
N TYR A 24 16.72 -16.18 2.96
CA TYR A 24 17.78 -17.14 2.70
C TYR A 24 18.17 -17.92 3.96
N LEU A 25 18.28 -17.26 5.11
CA LEU A 25 18.59 -17.90 6.39
C LEU A 25 17.45 -18.82 6.85
N GLU A 26 16.20 -18.40 6.67
CA GLU A 26 15.01 -19.23 6.95
C GLU A 26 14.88 -20.43 6.03
N TRP A 27 15.30 -20.31 4.77
CA TRP A 27 15.39 -21.44 3.85
C TRP A 27 16.49 -22.40 4.29
N ALA A 28 17.68 -21.88 4.59
CA ALA A 28 18.86 -22.65 4.97
C ALA A 28 18.61 -23.45 6.26
N SER A 29 17.95 -22.85 7.26
CA SER A 29 17.61 -23.52 8.51
C SER A 29 16.69 -24.75 8.32
N LYS A 30 15.89 -24.77 7.26
CA LYS A 30 14.96 -25.86 6.92
C LYS A 30 15.61 -26.99 6.10
N GLN A 31 16.82 -26.79 5.57
CA GLN A 31 17.47 -27.77 4.71
C GLN A 31 18.19 -28.86 5.52
N LYS A 32 17.67 -30.10 5.44
CA LYS A 32 18.22 -31.26 6.17
C LYS A 32 19.69 -31.56 5.83
N ASN A 33 20.05 -31.46 4.55
CA ASN A 33 21.41 -31.69 4.08
C ASN A 33 22.40 -30.65 4.62
N ILE A 34 21.99 -29.38 4.70
CA ILE A 34 22.79 -28.30 5.29
C ILE A 34 22.92 -28.51 6.80
N ARG A 35 21.82 -28.84 7.48
CA ARG A 35 21.78 -29.06 8.94
C ARG A 35 22.69 -30.20 9.39
N ASN A 36 22.73 -31.29 8.65
CA ASN A 36 23.60 -32.41 8.97
C ASN A 36 25.08 -32.06 8.80
N LYS A 37 25.41 -31.15 7.89
CA LYS A 37 26.80 -30.79 7.55
C LYS A 37 27.33 -29.62 8.39
N TYR A 38 26.46 -28.70 8.79
CA TYR A 38 26.81 -27.47 9.53
C TYR A 38 25.84 -27.22 10.69
N PRO A 39 25.77 -28.14 11.69
CA PRO A 39 24.81 -28.05 12.77
C PRO A 39 24.97 -26.77 13.61
N ASP A 40 26.19 -26.42 13.99
CA ASP A 40 26.48 -25.26 14.84
C ASP A 40 26.11 -23.93 14.14
N THR A 41 26.39 -23.84 12.84
CA THR A 41 26.02 -22.66 12.03
C THR A 41 24.50 -22.51 11.96
N LEU A 42 23.77 -23.60 11.72
CA LEU A 42 22.30 -23.54 11.69
C LEU A 42 21.69 -23.29 13.06
N GLU A 43 22.27 -23.81 14.14
CA GLU A 43 21.84 -23.51 15.50
C GLU A 43 22.01 -22.01 15.82
N PHE A 44 23.13 -21.42 15.42
CA PHE A 44 23.36 -19.98 15.55
C PHE A 44 22.35 -19.16 14.72
N ILE A 45 22.08 -19.59 13.48
CA ILE A 45 21.05 -18.98 12.62
C ILE A 45 19.67 -19.07 13.27
N ASP A 46 19.28 -20.24 13.79
CA ASP A 46 18.00 -20.45 14.46
C ASP A 46 17.85 -19.50 15.66
N GLN A 47 18.89 -19.38 16.49
CA GLN A 47 18.90 -18.47 17.64
C GLN A 47 18.78 -17.00 17.23
N LEU A 48 19.42 -16.59 16.14
CA LEU A 48 19.32 -15.21 15.62
C LEU A 48 17.93 -14.92 15.04
N LEU A 49 17.39 -15.85 14.26
CA LEU A 49 16.04 -15.76 13.71
C LEU A 49 15.00 -15.67 14.83
N GLU A 50 15.16 -16.43 15.91
CA GLU A 50 14.27 -16.38 17.07
C GLU A 50 14.40 -15.07 17.86
N LYS A 51 15.62 -14.58 18.09
CA LYS A 51 15.87 -13.30 18.79
C LYS A 51 15.30 -12.08 18.05
N THR A 52 15.22 -12.15 16.73
CA THR A 52 14.68 -11.05 15.89
C THR A 52 13.16 -11.05 15.80
N ILE A 53 12.48 -12.14 16.17
CA ILE A 53 11.01 -12.15 16.23
C ILE A 53 10.57 -11.39 17.49
N PRO A 54 9.72 -10.35 17.36
CA PRO A 54 9.20 -9.62 18.51
C PRO A 54 8.54 -10.57 19.51
N LYS A 55 9.02 -10.61 20.76
CA LYS A 55 8.46 -11.47 21.81
C LYS A 55 6.99 -11.16 22.09
N LYS A 56 6.61 -9.88 21.98
CA LYS A 56 5.22 -9.41 22.08
C LYS A 56 4.60 -9.33 20.69
N GLU A 57 3.32 -9.68 20.62
CA GLU A 57 2.52 -9.46 19.43
C GLU A 57 2.57 -8.00 18.99
N ASN A 58 2.97 -7.78 17.74
CA ASN A 58 2.86 -6.50 17.07
C ASN A 58 1.85 -6.65 15.93
N PRO A 59 0.62 -6.13 16.05
CA PRO A 59 -0.43 -6.32 15.04
C PRO A 59 -0.15 -5.55 13.75
N ASN A 60 1.01 -4.90 13.58
CA ASN A 60 1.40 -4.28 12.32
C ASN A 60 2.21 -5.22 11.42
N TYR A 61 2.79 -6.28 11.98
CA TYR A 61 3.67 -7.19 11.26
C TYR A 61 3.29 -8.64 11.55
N MET A 62 3.48 -9.51 10.57
CA MET A 62 3.36 -10.94 10.78
C MET A 62 4.45 -11.45 11.70
N LYS A 63 4.09 -12.25 12.71
CA LYS A 63 5.07 -12.80 13.66
C LYS A 63 5.64 -14.15 13.23
N PHE A 64 4.99 -14.85 12.30
CA PHE A 64 5.32 -16.22 11.95
C PHE A 64 4.94 -16.55 10.50
N GLY A 65 5.30 -17.77 10.09
CA GLY A 65 4.99 -18.32 8.79
C GLY A 65 5.91 -17.77 7.71
N LYS A 66 5.51 -17.90 6.45
CA LYS A 66 6.32 -17.48 5.30
C LYS A 66 6.39 -15.96 5.09
N HIS A 67 5.61 -15.20 5.84
CA HIS A 67 5.52 -13.73 5.75
C HIS A 67 6.08 -13.04 6.99
N VAL A 68 6.90 -13.73 7.80
CA VAL A 68 7.34 -13.20 9.09
C VAL A 68 8.10 -11.87 8.92
N LEU A 69 7.80 -10.91 9.79
CA LEU A 69 8.21 -9.50 9.73
C LEU A 69 7.67 -8.68 8.54
N GLU A 70 6.86 -9.26 7.65
CA GLU A 70 6.17 -8.46 6.63
C GLU A 70 5.03 -7.64 7.25
N PRO A 71 4.80 -6.40 6.78
CA PRO A 71 3.65 -5.60 7.18
C PRO A 71 2.33 -6.33 6.85
N ILE A 72 1.40 -6.38 7.80
CA ILE A 72 0.11 -7.08 7.59
C ILE A 72 -0.62 -6.58 6.34
N GLU A 73 -0.57 -5.28 6.08
CA GLU A 73 -1.17 -4.65 4.90
C GLU A 73 -0.60 -5.16 3.58
N GLU A 74 0.69 -5.48 3.52
CA GLU A 74 1.32 -6.05 2.33
C GLU A 74 0.94 -7.52 2.17
N VAL A 75 0.91 -8.29 3.26
CA VAL A 75 0.55 -9.71 3.24
C VAL A 75 -0.87 -9.93 2.72
N VAL A 76 -1.81 -9.06 3.10
CA VAL A 76 -3.21 -9.19 2.63
C VAL A 76 -3.35 -8.88 1.14
N VAL A 77 -2.52 -7.97 0.62
CA VAL A 77 -2.54 -7.60 -0.79
C VAL A 77 -1.83 -8.67 -1.63
N ASN A 78 -0.67 -9.14 -1.17
CA ASN A 78 0.21 -10.01 -1.94
C ASN A 78 -0.16 -11.50 -1.82
N ASP A 79 -0.76 -11.93 -0.71
CA ASP A 79 -1.19 -13.31 -0.52
C ASP A 79 -2.55 -13.43 0.20
N PRO A 80 -3.64 -13.07 -0.49
CA PRO A 80 -4.99 -13.19 0.07
C PRO A 80 -5.36 -14.63 0.41
N SER A 81 -4.84 -15.62 -0.32
CA SER A 81 -5.12 -17.04 -0.06
C SER A 81 -4.55 -17.50 1.27
N TYR A 82 -3.32 -17.09 1.60
CA TYR A 82 -2.71 -17.33 2.90
C TYR A 82 -3.51 -16.66 4.02
N VAL A 83 -3.92 -15.39 3.85
CA VAL A 83 -4.74 -14.69 4.84
C VAL A 83 -6.08 -15.38 5.04
N LYS A 84 -6.78 -15.77 3.97
CA LYS A 84 -8.05 -16.51 4.05
C LYS A 84 -7.90 -17.84 4.79
N TRP A 85 -6.81 -18.57 4.53
CA TRP A 85 -6.50 -19.81 5.24
C TRP A 85 -6.24 -19.55 6.73
N LEU A 86 -5.46 -18.52 7.04
CA LEU A 86 -5.05 -18.18 8.40
C LEU A 86 -6.25 -17.72 9.25
N LEU A 87 -7.15 -16.93 8.67
CA LEU A 87 -8.38 -16.48 9.34
C LEU A 87 -9.38 -17.60 9.66
N LYS A 88 -9.21 -18.80 9.08
CA LYS A 88 -10.02 -20.00 9.42
C LYS A 88 -9.45 -20.80 10.59
N LYS A 89 -8.29 -20.42 11.13
CA LYS A 89 -7.62 -21.16 12.22
C LYS A 89 -8.00 -20.54 13.56
N ASP A 90 -8.80 -21.25 14.36
CA ASP A 90 -9.15 -20.81 15.72
C ASP A 90 -7.89 -20.62 16.58
N SER A 91 -6.90 -21.50 16.44
CA SER A 91 -5.61 -21.38 17.14
C SER A 91 -4.89 -20.06 16.84
N PHE A 92 -4.99 -19.55 15.61
CA PHE A 92 -4.40 -18.25 15.25
C PHE A 92 -5.13 -17.10 15.95
N LYS A 93 -6.46 -17.16 16.03
CA LYS A 93 -7.28 -16.16 16.74
C LYS A 93 -6.98 -16.12 18.23
N GLU A 94 -6.75 -17.29 18.84
CA GLU A 94 -6.44 -17.41 20.26
C GLU A 94 -5.02 -16.94 20.59
N GLU A 95 -4.03 -17.34 19.78
CA GLU A 95 -2.62 -17.03 20.02
C GLU A 95 -2.24 -15.59 19.63
N TYR A 96 -2.91 -15.03 18.60
CA TYR A 96 -2.62 -13.71 18.04
C TYR A 96 -3.89 -12.87 17.81
N PRO A 97 -4.64 -12.54 18.88
CA PRO A 97 -5.97 -11.92 18.76
C PRO A 97 -5.94 -10.53 18.11
N LYS A 98 -4.89 -9.72 18.31
CA LYS A 98 -4.81 -8.38 17.72
C LYS A 98 -4.45 -8.45 16.22
N THR A 99 -3.52 -9.34 15.88
CA THR A 99 -3.09 -9.63 14.51
C THR A 99 -4.24 -10.23 13.72
N PHE A 100 -4.97 -11.19 14.29
CA PHE A 100 -6.20 -11.76 13.73
C PHE A 100 -7.22 -10.66 13.45
N LYS A 101 -7.54 -9.83 14.45
CA LYS A 101 -8.52 -8.74 14.31
C LYS A 101 -8.12 -7.77 13.20
N LYS A 102 -6.83 -7.43 13.09
CA LYS A 102 -6.33 -6.55 12.04
C LYS A 102 -6.37 -7.22 10.66
N LEU A 103 -5.85 -8.44 10.51
CA LEU A 103 -5.91 -9.21 9.26
C LEU A 103 -7.33 -9.39 8.74
N SER A 104 -8.28 -9.79 9.60
CA SER A 104 -9.68 -9.96 9.23
C SER A 104 -10.24 -8.68 8.65
N ARG A 105 -9.94 -7.53 9.26
CA ARG A 105 -10.38 -6.22 8.78
C ARG A 105 -9.78 -5.86 7.42
N TYR A 106 -8.46 -6.04 7.23
CA TYR A 106 -7.81 -5.82 5.92
C TYR A 106 -8.46 -6.71 4.85
N TYR A 107 -8.67 -7.99 5.18
CA TYR A 107 -9.19 -8.98 4.26
C TYR A 107 -10.65 -8.70 3.86
N ASP A 108 -11.51 -8.43 4.85
CA ASP A 108 -12.92 -8.10 4.60
C ASP A 108 -13.06 -6.85 3.73
N LEU A 109 -12.26 -5.81 3.96
CA LEU A 109 -12.34 -4.57 3.18
C LEU A 109 -11.87 -4.72 1.72
N LEU A 110 -10.96 -5.65 1.46
CA LEU A 110 -10.45 -5.89 0.11
C LEU A 110 -11.25 -6.94 -0.65
N TYR A 111 -11.82 -7.92 0.06
CA TYR A 111 -12.36 -9.14 -0.56
C TYR A 111 -13.78 -9.50 -0.13
N ASN A 112 -14.41 -8.81 0.83
CA ASN A 112 -15.83 -8.98 1.14
C ASN A 112 -16.68 -7.96 0.37
N ASN A 113 -17.41 -8.44 -0.64
CA ASN A 113 -18.17 -7.60 -1.57
C ASN A 113 -19.18 -6.64 -0.89
N GLU A 114 -19.80 -7.04 0.24
CA GLU A 114 -20.74 -6.18 0.97
C GLU A 114 -20.03 -4.98 1.63
N ILE A 115 -18.79 -5.18 2.10
CA ILE A 115 -17.98 -4.16 2.76
C ILE A 115 -17.21 -3.33 1.72
N VAL A 116 -16.76 -3.95 0.63
CA VAL A 116 -16.12 -3.26 -0.51
C VAL A 116 -17.06 -2.20 -1.08
N GLY A 117 -18.36 -2.50 -1.19
CA GLY A 117 -19.39 -1.53 -1.60
C GLY A 117 -19.53 -0.31 -0.67
N ASN A 118 -19.08 -0.43 0.58
CA ASN A 118 -19.06 0.64 1.59
C ASN A 118 -17.67 1.27 1.79
N SER A 119 -16.72 1.01 0.89
CA SER A 119 -15.37 1.61 0.92
C SER A 119 -15.23 2.73 -0.12
N MET A 120 -14.28 3.63 0.11
CA MET A 120 -13.95 4.71 -0.82
C MET A 120 -12.45 4.97 -0.89
N PHE A 121 -12.04 5.67 -1.94
CA PHE A 121 -10.70 6.20 -2.09
C PHE A 121 -10.63 7.62 -1.53
N LEU A 122 -9.82 7.84 -0.50
CA LEU A 122 -9.34 9.15 -0.09
C LEU A 122 -8.02 9.40 -0.80
N TYR A 123 -7.96 10.38 -1.70
CA TYR A 123 -6.72 10.84 -2.31
C TYR A 123 -6.25 12.13 -1.67
N VAL A 124 -4.95 12.35 -1.63
CA VAL A 124 -4.36 13.64 -1.28
C VAL A 124 -3.36 14.01 -2.35
N LEU A 125 -3.73 15.00 -3.15
CA LEU A 125 -2.94 15.50 -4.27
C LEU A 125 -2.11 16.68 -3.81
N LYS A 126 -0.79 16.63 -3.99
CA LYS A 126 0.10 17.76 -3.79
C LYS A 126 0.55 18.33 -5.13
N PHE A 127 0.32 19.63 -5.31
CA PHE A 127 0.59 20.35 -6.55
C PHE A 127 1.89 21.12 -6.40
N LYS A 128 2.95 20.70 -7.12
CA LYS A 128 4.29 21.30 -7.01
C LYS A 128 4.28 22.79 -7.32
N ASN A 129 3.61 23.19 -8.41
CA ASN A 129 3.61 24.56 -8.92
C ASN A 129 2.70 25.52 -8.13
N ARG A 130 1.93 25.01 -7.17
CA ARG A 130 0.92 25.79 -6.45
C ARG A 130 1.12 25.85 -4.94
N GLY A 131 2.02 25.04 -4.39
CA GLY A 131 2.34 25.03 -2.96
C GLY A 131 1.22 24.54 -2.04
N TYR A 132 0.10 24.04 -2.58
CA TYR A 132 -1.02 23.50 -1.79
C TYR A 132 -1.22 22.00 -2.00
N ILE A 133 -1.97 21.40 -1.09
CA ILE A 133 -2.52 20.05 -1.24
C ILE A 133 -4.05 20.11 -1.35
N LYS A 134 -4.62 19.09 -1.97
CA LYS A 134 -6.07 18.89 -2.07
C LYS A 134 -6.42 17.47 -1.65
N PRO A 135 -6.96 17.26 -0.43
CA PRO A 135 -7.65 16.02 -0.12
C PRO A 135 -8.91 15.91 -0.97
N GLY A 136 -9.31 14.69 -1.30
CA GLY A 136 -10.63 14.45 -1.86
C GLY A 136 -11.01 12.98 -1.83
N LYS A 137 -12.27 12.67 -2.12
CA LYS A 137 -12.75 11.28 -2.11
C LYS A 137 -13.50 10.84 -3.36
N THR A 138 -13.48 9.54 -3.62
CA THR A 138 -14.22 8.93 -4.73
C THR A 138 -14.51 7.46 -4.45
N SER A 139 -15.72 7.01 -4.76
CA SER A 139 -16.06 5.57 -4.85
C SER A 139 -15.77 4.98 -6.22
N GLN A 140 -15.36 5.83 -7.17
CA GLN A 140 -15.10 5.50 -8.57
C GLN A 140 -13.60 5.45 -8.86
N PHE A 141 -13.25 4.92 -10.02
CA PHE A 141 -11.96 4.96 -10.71
C PHE A 141 -11.11 6.20 -10.38
N ILE A 142 -10.00 6.02 -9.66
CA ILE A 142 -9.18 7.15 -9.19
C ILE A 142 -8.60 7.96 -10.35
N VAL A 143 -8.31 7.31 -11.48
CA VAL A 143 -7.78 7.97 -12.68
C VAL A 143 -8.81 8.91 -13.30
N ARG A 144 -10.12 8.73 -13.05
CA ARG A 144 -11.16 9.72 -13.43
C ARG A 144 -10.98 11.04 -12.71
N ARG A 145 -10.54 11.00 -11.46
CA ARG A 145 -10.25 12.22 -10.70
C ARG A 145 -9.02 12.89 -11.25
N ILE A 146 -7.96 12.14 -11.53
CA ILE A 146 -6.75 12.66 -12.17
C ILE A 146 -7.09 13.28 -13.53
N TYR A 147 -7.90 12.61 -14.36
CA TYR A 147 -8.40 13.10 -15.64
C TYR A 147 -9.08 14.48 -15.52
N ASN A 148 -10.00 14.61 -14.56
CA ASN A 148 -10.71 15.86 -14.33
C ASN A 148 -9.77 17.00 -13.94
N TYR A 149 -8.74 16.71 -13.13
CA TYR A 149 -7.73 17.70 -12.77
C TYR A 149 -6.79 18.02 -13.93
N ALA A 150 -6.29 17.01 -14.64
CA ALA A 150 -5.31 17.16 -15.72
C ALA A 150 -5.89 17.81 -16.99
N GLY A 151 -7.18 17.63 -17.27
CA GLY A 151 -7.73 18.02 -18.58
C GLY A 151 -8.98 18.90 -18.57
N VAL A 152 -9.75 19.02 -17.47
CA VAL A 152 -11.17 19.40 -17.63
C VAL A 152 -11.77 20.34 -16.56
N SER A 153 -11.10 20.68 -15.45
CA SER A 153 -11.70 21.67 -14.53
C SER A 153 -11.59 23.10 -15.08
N THR A 154 -12.61 23.48 -15.86
CA THR A 154 -13.29 24.79 -15.84
C THR A 154 -12.38 26.01 -15.70
N LEU A 155 -12.11 26.71 -16.81
CA LEU A 155 -11.82 28.15 -16.88
C LEU A 155 -10.65 28.73 -16.04
N PHE A 156 -9.96 27.96 -15.20
CA PHE A 156 -9.03 28.48 -14.18
C PHE A 156 -7.72 27.69 -14.02
N TYR A 157 -7.53 26.58 -14.75
CA TYR A 157 -6.37 25.71 -14.58
C TYR A 157 -5.71 25.40 -15.94
N HIS A 158 -5.04 26.40 -16.51
CA HIS A 158 -4.20 26.23 -17.70
C HIS A 158 -2.75 25.81 -17.38
N ASP A 159 -2.39 25.68 -16.10
CA ASP A 159 -1.01 25.42 -15.69
C ASP A 159 -0.76 23.93 -15.45
N ASP A 160 0.45 23.50 -15.82
CA ASP A 160 0.95 22.14 -15.63
C ASP A 160 0.75 21.66 -14.19
N ILE A 161 -0.14 20.68 -14.03
CA ILE A 161 -0.37 20.03 -12.74
C ILE A 161 0.73 18.99 -12.55
N ASP A 162 1.83 19.41 -11.93
CA ASP A 162 2.87 18.49 -11.47
C ASP A 162 2.47 17.93 -10.11
N ILE A 163 1.84 16.75 -10.14
CA ILE A 163 1.40 16.01 -8.95
C ILE A 163 2.61 15.27 -8.39
N VAL A 164 3.06 15.66 -7.20
CA VAL A 164 4.24 15.06 -6.55
C VAL A 164 3.87 14.51 -5.18
N ASN A 165 4.49 13.40 -4.76
CA ASN A 165 4.32 12.83 -3.42
C ASN A 165 2.85 12.60 -2.99
N SER A 166 1.97 12.34 -3.95
CA SER A 166 0.54 12.15 -3.70
C SER A 166 0.24 10.70 -3.36
N PHE A 167 -0.81 10.47 -2.58
CA PHE A 167 -1.18 9.13 -2.15
C PHE A 167 -2.68 8.93 -2.19
N VAL A 168 -3.06 7.66 -2.25
CA VAL A 168 -4.44 7.20 -2.22
C VAL A 168 -4.57 6.22 -1.07
N TYR A 169 -5.64 6.39 -0.31
CA TYR A 169 -6.06 5.50 0.75
C TYR A 169 -7.36 4.82 0.33
N LYS A 170 -7.43 3.50 0.40
CA LYS A 170 -8.74 2.81 0.44
C LYS A 170 -9.19 2.78 1.90
N THR A 171 -10.35 3.37 2.20
CA THR A 171 -10.86 3.56 3.57
C THR A 171 -12.36 3.29 3.65
N ASN A 172 -12.83 2.89 4.83
CA ASN A 172 -14.24 2.71 5.17
C ASN A 172 -14.89 3.98 5.77
N ASP A 173 -14.11 5.03 6.01
CA ASP A 173 -14.63 6.25 6.62
C ASP A 173 -15.02 7.27 5.56
N LEU A 174 -16.33 7.40 5.36
CA LEU A 174 -16.92 8.31 4.39
C LEU A 174 -16.79 9.79 4.79
N LYS A 175 -16.42 10.07 6.05
CA LYS A 175 -16.30 11.42 6.63
C LYS A 175 -14.86 11.92 6.66
N ILE A 176 -13.86 11.07 6.46
CA ILE A 176 -12.45 11.42 6.66
C ILE A 176 -11.99 12.68 5.92
N GLU A 177 -12.46 12.90 4.69
CA GLU A 177 -12.18 14.13 3.92
C GLU A 177 -12.66 15.38 4.66
N ASN A 178 -13.91 15.37 5.14
CA ASN A 178 -14.50 16.49 5.87
C ASN A 178 -13.77 16.72 7.20
N GLU A 179 -13.33 15.64 7.85
CA GLU A 179 -12.57 15.73 9.08
C GLU A 179 -11.19 16.35 8.86
N ILE A 180 -10.48 15.96 7.79
CA ILE A 180 -9.21 16.59 7.39
C ILE A 180 -9.44 18.09 7.13
N LEU A 181 -10.47 18.43 6.34
CA LEU A 181 -10.78 19.82 6.02
C LEU A 181 -11.17 20.64 7.25
N LYS A 182 -11.80 20.02 8.26
CA LYS A 182 -12.15 20.65 9.54
C LYS A 182 -10.92 20.84 10.43
N GLU A 183 -10.07 19.84 10.55
CA GLU A 183 -8.83 19.89 11.33
C GLU A 183 -7.93 21.04 10.86
N PHE A 184 -7.79 21.19 9.53
CA PHE A 184 -6.89 22.18 8.93
C PHE A 184 -7.63 23.42 8.40
N THR A 185 -8.68 23.86 9.08
CA THR A 185 -9.52 24.98 8.63
C THR A 185 -8.74 26.28 8.49
N GLU A 186 -7.86 26.59 9.45
CA GLU A 186 -7.05 27.81 9.45
C GLU A 186 -5.97 27.84 8.35
N GLN A 187 -5.64 26.69 7.78
CA GLN A 187 -4.65 26.57 6.71
C GLN A 187 -5.29 26.43 5.32
N ARG A 188 -6.60 26.67 5.21
CA ARG A 188 -7.29 26.70 3.92
C ARG A 188 -6.83 27.89 3.09
N VAL A 189 -6.49 27.62 1.83
CA VAL A 189 -6.08 28.66 0.86
C VAL A 189 -7.27 29.56 0.49
N ASP A 190 -8.47 29.01 0.54
CA ASP A 190 -9.72 29.67 0.19
C ASP A 190 -10.91 28.97 0.86
N LYS A 191 -12.13 29.38 0.50
CA LYS A 191 -13.35 28.70 0.96
C LYS A 191 -13.51 27.27 0.39
N SER A 192 -12.56 26.79 -0.42
CA SER A 192 -12.58 25.48 -1.06
C SER A 192 -11.84 24.42 -0.22
N GLU A 193 -11.55 23.29 -0.85
CA GLU A 193 -10.91 22.09 -0.30
C GLU A 193 -9.36 22.17 -0.34
N ARG A 194 -8.77 23.35 -0.56
CA ARG A 194 -7.31 23.53 -0.75
C ARG A 194 -6.63 23.88 0.57
N LEU A 195 -5.54 23.19 0.89
CA LEU A 195 -4.79 23.38 2.14
C LEU A 195 -3.33 23.75 1.88
N ASN A 196 -2.85 24.81 2.53
CA ASN A 196 -1.43 25.20 2.52
C ASN A 196 -0.70 24.56 3.71
N ILE A 197 -0.53 23.24 3.66
CA ILE A 197 0.14 22.45 4.70
C ILE A 197 1.06 21.40 4.10
N ASP A 198 2.03 20.94 4.89
CA ASP A 198 2.81 19.76 4.53
C ASP A 198 1.90 18.52 4.51
N ILE A 199 1.96 17.76 3.41
CA ILE A 199 1.24 16.51 3.23
C ILE A 199 1.53 15.48 4.34
N LYS A 200 2.71 15.58 4.99
CA LYS A 200 3.07 14.76 6.17
C LYS A 200 2.12 14.98 7.35
N LEU A 201 1.55 16.18 7.50
CA LEU A 201 0.59 16.48 8.57
C LEU A 201 -0.74 15.75 8.33
N VAL A 202 -1.23 15.72 7.08
CA VAL A 202 -2.42 14.93 6.72
C VAL A 202 -2.14 13.43 6.91
N LYS A 203 -0.95 12.95 6.54
CA LYS A 203 -0.56 11.56 6.79
C LYS A 203 -0.62 11.22 8.29
N LYS A 204 -0.07 12.08 9.15
CA LYS A 204 -0.11 11.90 10.61
C LYS A 204 -1.54 11.92 11.15
N PHE A 205 -2.41 12.78 10.63
CA PHE A 205 -3.83 12.83 11.00
C PHE A 205 -4.56 11.54 10.64
N VAL A 206 -4.42 11.05 9.41
CA VAL A 206 -4.99 9.78 8.97
C VAL A 206 -4.46 8.61 9.82
N GLN A 207 -3.17 8.64 10.14
CA GLN A 207 -2.53 7.65 11.02
C GLN A 207 -3.08 7.67 12.46
N SER A 208 -3.31 8.84 13.04
CA SER A 208 -3.82 8.94 14.41
C SER A 208 -5.27 8.45 14.52
N LYS A 209 -6.07 8.63 13.47
CA LYS A 209 -7.45 8.10 13.38
C LYS A 209 -7.48 6.57 13.38
N ALA A 210 -6.50 5.93 12.74
CA ALA A 210 -6.38 4.46 12.72
C ALA A 210 -6.04 3.86 14.09
N ILE A 211 -5.51 4.67 15.02
CA ILE A 211 -5.20 4.22 16.39
C ILE A 211 -6.46 4.21 17.26
N SER A 212 -7.42 5.10 16.99
CA SER A 212 -8.52 5.41 17.90
C SER A 212 -9.90 4.95 17.45
N SER A 213 -10.04 4.32 16.27
CA SER A 213 -11.36 3.97 15.73
C SER A 213 -11.36 2.69 14.88
N ASP A 214 -12.54 2.27 14.42
CA ASP A 214 -12.72 1.26 13.35
C ASP A 214 -12.27 1.78 11.96
N PHE A 215 -11.59 2.94 11.94
CA PHE A 215 -10.96 3.53 10.77
C PHE A 215 -9.82 2.67 10.27
N PHE A 216 -9.91 2.37 8.99
CA PHE A 216 -8.92 1.62 8.27
C PHE A 216 -8.41 2.44 7.09
N TYR A 217 -7.13 2.26 6.75
CA TYR A 217 -6.62 2.70 5.47
C TYR A 217 -5.59 1.73 4.89
N LEU A 218 -5.67 1.48 3.59
CA LEU A 218 -4.56 0.92 2.81
C LEU A 218 -3.97 2.04 1.96
N LYS A 219 -2.69 2.35 2.19
CA LYS A 219 -2.01 3.42 1.47
C LYS A 219 -1.31 2.87 0.23
N LYS A 220 -1.54 3.50 -0.92
CA LYS A 220 -0.72 3.36 -2.12
C LYS A 220 -0.22 4.72 -2.58
N SER A 221 0.90 4.73 -3.28
CA SER A 221 1.34 5.91 -4.03
C SER A 221 0.29 6.22 -5.09
N LEU A 222 0.07 7.49 -5.42
CA LEU A 222 -0.75 7.82 -6.59
C LEU A 222 -0.17 7.19 -7.86
N PHE A 223 1.16 7.09 -7.92
CA PHE A 223 1.88 6.45 -9.02
C PHE A 223 1.54 4.97 -9.17
N ASP A 224 1.05 4.29 -8.14
CA ASP A 224 0.58 2.90 -8.24
C ASP A 224 -0.76 2.78 -9.00
N PHE A 225 -1.37 3.90 -9.40
CA PHE A 225 -2.59 3.93 -10.22
C PHE A 225 -2.38 4.56 -11.60
N ILE A 226 -1.26 5.27 -11.79
CA ILE A 226 -0.90 5.94 -13.04
C ILE A 226 0.60 5.80 -13.27
N PRO A 227 1.05 5.18 -14.37
CA PRO A 227 2.47 4.92 -14.64
C PRO A 227 3.23 6.17 -15.15
N TYR A 228 2.94 7.34 -14.59
CA TYR A 228 3.44 8.64 -15.04
C TYR A 228 4.07 9.41 -13.90
N LYS A 229 5.25 10.00 -14.09
CA LYS A 229 5.94 10.71 -13.01
C LYS A 229 5.35 12.08 -12.71
N SER A 230 4.59 12.62 -13.67
CA SER A 230 3.94 13.92 -13.58
C SER A 230 2.62 13.92 -14.36
N GLY A 231 1.77 14.94 -14.12
CA GLY A 231 0.60 15.17 -14.96
C GLY A 231 0.95 15.68 -16.37
N PHE A 232 2.19 16.11 -16.61
CA PHE A 232 2.67 16.45 -17.94
C PHE A 232 2.85 15.18 -18.78
N ASP A 233 3.62 14.20 -18.29
CA ASP A 233 3.85 12.92 -18.97
C ASP A 233 2.51 12.23 -19.30
N PHE A 234 1.54 12.30 -18.38
CA PHE A 234 0.20 11.76 -18.57
C PHE A 234 -0.56 12.42 -19.72
N ARG A 235 -0.41 13.74 -19.93
CA ARG A 235 -1.07 14.47 -21.02
C ARG A 235 -0.39 14.28 -22.37
N GLU A 236 0.91 14.02 -22.40
CA GLU A 236 1.59 13.69 -23.66
C GLU A 236 1.08 12.37 -24.23
N ASP A 237 0.87 11.36 -23.37
CA ASP A 237 0.35 10.06 -23.79
C ASP A 237 -1.15 10.08 -24.09
N PHE A 238 -1.93 10.95 -23.44
CA PHE A 238 -3.39 11.02 -23.62
C PHE A 238 -3.86 12.41 -24.02
N LYS A 239 -4.48 12.52 -25.21
CA LYS A 239 -5.17 13.73 -25.68
C LYS A 239 -6.50 13.92 -24.95
N LEU A 240 -6.44 14.39 -23.70
CA LEU A 240 -7.61 14.57 -22.83
C LEU A 240 -8.59 15.59 -23.43
N LYS A 241 -9.89 15.28 -23.40
CA LYS A 241 -10.95 16.15 -23.94
C LYS A 241 -12.10 16.31 -22.95
N ILE A 242 -12.71 17.48 -22.90
CA ILE A 242 -13.85 17.72 -22.00
C ILE A 242 -14.96 16.71 -22.29
N ASN A 243 -15.52 16.09 -21.23
CA ASN A 243 -16.62 15.12 -21.30
C ASN A 243 -16.37 13.82 -22.07
N GLN A 244 -15.12 13.49 -22.43
CA GLN A 244 -14.76 12.24 -23.12
C GLN A 244 -14.10 11.22 -22.19
N PHE A 245 -14.54 11.16 -20.94
CA PHE A 245 -13.92 10.28 -19.95
C PHE A 245 -14.07 8.80 -20.33
N THR A 246 -15.23 8.36 -20.83
CA THR A 246 -15.44 6.95 -21.22
C THR A 246 -14.48 6.52 -22.33
N ASP A 247 -14.29 7.36 -23.35
CA ASP A 247 -13.34 7.10 -24.45
C ASP A 247 -11.90 7.06 -23.91
N PHE A 248 -11.57 8.01 -23.02
CA PHE A 248 -10.28 8.03 -22.35
C PHE A 248 -10.03 6.79 -21.49
N GLU A 249 -11.04 6.33 -20.74
CA GLU A 249 -10.92 5.19 -19.84
C GLU A 249 -10.57 3.91 -20.62
N GLN A 250 -11.26 3.69 -21.74
CA GLN A 250 -10.94 2.58 -22.63
C GLN A 250 -9.51 2.70 -23.19
N LEU A 251 -9.13 3.87 -23.70
CA LEU A 251 -7.77 4.12 -24.21
C LEU A 251 -6.70 3.91 -23.14
N TYR A 252 -6.97 4.33 -21.90
CA TYR A 252 -6.08 4.17 -20.77
C TYR A 252 -5.87 2.70 -20.43
N ILE A 253 -6.95 1.92 -20.39
CA ILE A 253 -6.90 0.47 -20.14
C ILE A 253 -6.12 -0.24 -21.25
N GLU A 254 -6.41 0.07 -22.52
CA GLU A 254 -5.70 -0.50 -23.68
C GLU A 254 -4.20 -0.17 -23.64
N HIS A 255 -3.87 1.07 -23.28
CA HIS A 255 -2.48 1.52 -23.14
C HIS A 255 -1.73 0.76 -22.03
N LEU A 256 -2.36 0.56 -20.86
CA LEU A 256 -1.78 -0.25 -19.79
C LEU A 256 -1.57 -1.70 -20.23
N LYS A 257 -2.54 -2.30 -20.92
CA LYS A 257 -2.44 -3.67 -21.43
C LYS A 257 -1.31 -3.82 -22.45
N ALA A 258 -1.19 -2.88 -23.39
CA ALA A 258 -0.13 -2.88 -24.40
C ALA A 258 1.28 -2.82 -23.81
N LYS A 259 1.43 -2.18 -22.63
CA LYS A 259 2.70 -2.09 -21.90
C LYS A 259 2.91 -3.23 -20.88
N GLY A 260 1.97 -4.16 -20.74
CA GLY A 260 2.02 -5.20 -19.69
C GLY A 260 1.89 -4.64 -18.28
N LEU A 261 1.29 -3.46 -18.14
CA LEU A 261 1.17 -2.70 -16.90
C LEU A 261 -0.20 -2.82 -16.24
N TYR A 262 -1.19 -3.39 -16.93
CA TYR A 262 -2.58 -3.41 -16.46
C TYR A 262 -2.74 -4.06 -15.07
N GLU A 263 -2.14 -5.22 -14.83
CA GLU A 263 -2.22 -5.89 -13.52
C GLU A 263 -1.54 -5.09 -12.41
N LYS A 264 -0.45 -4.39 -12.72
CA LYS A 264 0.32 -3.60 -11.75
C LYS A 264 -0.38 -2.32 -11.35
N TYR A 265 -1.12 -1.72 -12.28
CA TYR A 265 -1.81 -0.45 -12.10
C TYR A 265 -3.32 -0.61 -12.22
N ASN A 266 -3.86 -1.79 -11.87
CA ASN A 266 -5.28 -2.10 -12.01
C ASN A 266 -6.07 -1.01 -11.25
N PRO A 267 -6.80 -0.17 -11.99
CA PRO A 267 -7.38 1.05 -11.45
C PRO A 267 -8.65 0.80 -10.62
N ASP A 268 -9.19 -0.41 -10.74
CA ASP A 268 -10.13 -0.96 -9.79
C ASP A 268 -9.34 -1.76 -8.76
N PHE A 269 -9.46 -1.42 -7.48
CA PHE A 269 -8.98 -2.27 -6.38
C PHE A 269 -9.76 -3.61 -6.29
N TYR A 270 -10.34 -4.10 -7.39
CA TYR A 270 -10.82 -5.46 -7.51
C TYR A 270 -9.61 -6.33 -7.79
N GLY A 271 -9.36 -7.25 -6.86
CA GLY A 271 -8.28 -8.20 -7.00
C GLY A 271 -8.36 -8.93 -8.34
N ASP A 272 -7.20 -9.06 -8.98
CA ASP A 272 -6.82 -10.39 -9.43
C ASP A 272 -5.42 -10.70 -8.91
N VAL A 273 -5.30 -11.98 -8.59
CA VAL A 273 -4.18 -12.65 -7.95
C VAL A 273 -2.96 -12.53 -8.86
N LEU A 274 -1.86 -11.99 -8.34
CA LEU A 274 -0.56 -12.20 -8.97
C LEU A 274 -0.30 -13.71 -8.94
N ASN A 275 -0.40 -14.35 -10.11
CA ASN A 275 0.17 -15.69 -10.36
C ASN A 275 1.69 -15.62 -10.30
#